data_AF-A0A8C7TCF8-F1
#
_entry.id   AF-A0A8C7TCF8-F1
#
_cell.length_a   1.000
_cell.length_b   1.000
_cell.length_c   1.000
_cell.angle_alpha   90.00
_cell.angle_beta   90.00
_cell.angle_gamma   90.00
#
_symmetry.space_group_name_H-M   'P 1'
#
loop_
_entity.id
_entity.type
_entity.pdbx_description
1 polymer ?
#
loop_
_entity_poly.entity_id
_entity_poly.type
_entity_poly.pdbx_seq_one_letter_code
_entity_poly.pdbx_strand_id
1 'polypeptide(L)'
;MAPSVLGDLNVSISAEAVQSHTACDNEIVNVPERGRIDTVTKSLLVKAEGTEKTDTYNWLLCPTGETLTEEVELQLPKNVVDGSDRISLSVLGDILGRALKNLDGLLQMPYGCGEQNMALLAPNIYILEYLRNTEQLTPAIRDKANKFLTSGYQRQLNYKHFDGAYSTFGQGSGNTWLTAFVLRSFGKAQSFIYIDPAQMKEPTSWLESQQGKHGCFVRLGKLFNNRMKGGVTDEVTLTAYITASMLELNMSVSDPVLYGSLSCLKNSTSDLSNTYTTALLAYTFTLAGDMETRAQLLQHLDTVAIRERGLLHWTQTSSETSASLAVEISSYVLLASLSASPLSTTDLGYASHIVRWLVRQQNAYGGFSSTQDTVVALQALALYSTRVFSREGTSTVTVQSPSGGQHLFNVNQNNKLLYQESALQDTEGKYTVEVKGSACASVQLPSLLPLKHTLDIIRELPVQNLKPAVVKIYDYYQPSKFKSNLPQYVFFPLIFSNI
;
A
#
# COMPACT_ATOMS: atom_id res chain seq x y z
N MET A 1 31.32 21.60 -9.26
CA MET A 1 31.26 21.75 -7.79
C MET A 1 30.53 20.53 -7.26
N ALA A 2 31.19 19.66 -6.49
CA ALA A 2 30.54 18.51 -5.86
C ALA A 2 30.23 18.88 -4.41
N PRO A 3 28.97 18.78 -3.96
CA PRO A 3 28.62 19.11 -2.59
C PRO A 3 29.23 18.09 -1.62
N SER A 4 29.77 18.57 -0.49
CA SER A 4 30.39 17.74 0.55
C SER A 4 29.54 17.57 1.80
N VAL A 5 28.40 18.27 1.90
CA VAL A 5 27.49 18.26 3.05
C VAL A 5 26.05 18.16 2.56
N LEU A 6 25.24 17.36 3.25
CA LEU A 6 23.80 17.21 2.99
C LEU A 6 23.00 18.38 3.57
N GLY A 7 21.83 18.66 2.99
CA GLY A 7 20.94 19.72 3.45
C GLY A 7 21.09 21.02 2.67
N ASP A 8 20.67 22.13 3.27
CA ASP A 8 20.63 23.44 2.60
C ASP A 8 22.03 24.05 2.50
N LEU A 9 22.54 24.14 1.27
CA LEU A 9 23.80 24.78 0.96
C LEU A 9 23.55 26.16 0.36
N ASN A 10 23.92 27.21 1.09
CA ASN A 10 23.87 28.57 0.57
C ASN A 10 25.07 28.83 -0.35
N VAL A 11 24.79 29.05 -1.63
CA VAL A 11 25.79 29.40 -2.63
C VAL A 11 25.66 30.89 -2.94
N SER A 12 26.73 31.63 -2.69
CA SER A 12 26.85 33.04 -3.03
C SER A 12 27.75 33.21 -4.25
N ILE A 13 27.24 33.90 -5.27
CA ILE A 13 27.99 34.26 -6.46
C ILE A 13 28.08 35.78 -6.49
N SER A 14 29.31 36.30 -6.58
CA SER A 14 29.55 37.72 -6.76
C SER A 14 30.12 37.98 -8.14
N ALA A 15 29.53 38.90 -8.88
CA ALA A 15 30.04 39.43 -10.12
C ALA A 15 30.49 40.87 -9.90
N GLU A 16 31.69 41.20 -10.33
CA GLU A 16 32.27 42.53 -10.19
C GLU A 16 32.72 43.06 -11.54
N ALA A 17 32.33 44.29 -11.87
CA ALA A 17 32.89 45.02 -12.99
C ALA A 17 34.30 45.52 -12.62
N VAL A 18 35.31 45.06 -13.37
CA VAL A 18 36.72 45.42 -13.16
C VAL A 18 37.10 46.55 -14.11
N GLN A 19 37.81 47.55 -13.58
CA GLN A 19 38.29 48.67 -14.38
C GLN A 19 39.36 48.20 -15.37
N SER A 20 39.21 48.57 -16.65
CA SER A 20 40.16 48.18 -17.70
C SER A 20 40.53 49.37 -18.58
N HIS A 21 41.79 49.40 -19.03
CA HIS A 21 42.30 50.41 -19.96
C HIS A 21 42.15 50.01 -21.44
N THR A 22 41.79 48.75 -21.72
CA THR A 22 41.47 48.28 -23.08
C THR A 22 40.06 48.71 -23.48
N ALA A 23 39.94 49.41 -24.61
CA ALA A 23 38.66 49.83 -25.15
C ALA A 23 37.90 48.62 -25.71
N CYS A 24 36.62 48.51 -25.35
CA CYS A 24 35.66 47.56 -25.93
C CYS A 24 34.66 48.41 -26.72
N ASP A 25 34.41 48.09 -28.00
CA ASP A 25 33.58 48.92 -28.90
C ASP A 25 33.96 50.42 -28.95
N ASN A 26 35.27 50.71 -28.92
CA ASN A 26 35.83 52.08 -28.99
C ASN A 26 35.42 53.03 -27.84
N GLU A 27 34.85 52.52 -26.75
CA GLU A 27 34.55 53.29 -25.53
C GLU A 27 35.47 52.90 -24.36
N ILE A 28 35.77 53.87 -23.48
CA ILE A 28 36.54 53.63 -22.25
C ILE A 28 35.61 52.96 -21.23
N VAL A 29 36.05 51.82 -20.66
CA VAL A 29 35.27 51.09 -19.65
C VAL A 29 35.04 51.96 -18.41
N ASN A 30 33.80 52.38 -18.19
CA ASN A 30 33.39 53.17 -17.04
C ASN A 30 32.71 52.27 -15.99
N VAL A 31 33.26 52.21 -14.78
CA VAL A 31 32.73 51.39 -13.68
C VAL A 31 32.04 52.33 -12.67
N PRO A 32 30.71 52.25 -12.49
CA PRO A 32 29.98 53.12 -11.57
C PRO A 32 30.29 52.79 -10.09
N GLU A 33 30.27 53.78 -9.20
CA GLU A 33 30.48 53.53 -7.75
C GLU A 33 29.38 52.68 -7.10
N ARG A 34 28.16 52.76 -7.62
CA ARG A 34 26.99 51.98 -7.15
C ARG A 34 26.62 50.96 -8.21
N GLY A 35 26.44 49.69 -7.80
CA GLY A 35 26.15 48.58 -8.72
C GLY A 35 27.39 47.96 -9.39
N ARG A 36 28.60 48.33 -8.94
CA ARG A 36 29.87 47.71 -9.38
C ARG A 36 29.95 46.22 -9.08
N ILE A 37 29.44 45.83 -7.91
CA ILE A 37 29.42 44.46 -7.42
C ILE A 37 27.95 44.07 -7.25
N ASP A 38 27.58 42.95 -7.84
CA ASP A 38 26.31 42.29 -7.56
C ASP A 38 26.58 40.92 -6.94
N THR A 39 25.91 40.63 -5.83
CA THR A 39 26.05 39.36 -5.11
C THR A 39 24.68 38.72 -4.95
N VAL A 40 24.55 37.51 -5.49
CA VAL A 40 23.33 36.72 -5.39
C VAL A 40 23.61 35.49 -4.54
N THR A 41 22.84 35.34 -3.46
CA THR A 41 22.84 34.14 -2.63
C THR A 41 21.60 33.31 -2.94
N LYS A 42 21.78 32.03 -3.27
CA LYS A 42 20.70 31.05 -3.38
C LYS A 42 20.99 29.81 -2.55
N SER A 43 19.95 29.28 -1.93
CA SER A 43 20.01 28.01 -1.21
C SER A 43 19.77 26.84 -2.17
N LEU A 44 20.60 25.81 -2.08
CA LEU A 44 20.50 24.57 -2.83
C LEU A 44 20.34 23.40 -1.85
N LEU A 45 19.25 22.65 -1.96
CA LEU A 45 19.03 21.45 -1.16
C LEU A 45 19.84 20.28 -1.71
N VAL A 46 20.88 19.86 -0.97
CA VAL A 46 21.68 18.69 -1.27
C VAL A 46 21.04 17.46 -0.64
N LYS A 47 20.64 16.49 -1.48
CA LYS A 47 20.14 15.18 -1.02
C LYS A 47 21.26 14.14 -1.02
N ALA A 48 21.10 13.11 -0.21
CA ALA A 48 22.02 11.98 -0.17
C ALA A 48 22.06 11.27 -1.52
N GLU A 49 23.23 10.71 -1.84
CA GLU A 49 23.39 9.79 -2.96
C GLU A 49 22.75 8.42 -2.67
N GLY A 50 22.64 7.56 -3.69
CA GLY A 50 22.11 6.20 -3.54
C GLY A 50 20.59 6.09 -3.70
N THR A 51 20.05 4.94 -3.29
CA THR A 51 18.62 4.64 -3.34
C THR A 51 18.05 4.64 -1.93
N GLU A 52 17.02 5.44 -1.69
CA GLU A 52 16.33 5.48 -0.41
C GLU A 52 15.60 4.14 -0.15
N LYS A 53 15.96 3.47 0.94
CA LYS A 53 15.24 2.32 1.47
C LYS A 53 14.56 2.72 2.77
N THR A 54 13.29 2.37 2.93
CA THR A 54 12.57 2.59 4.19
C THR A 54 12.30 1.26 4.87
N ASP A 55 12.85 1.07 6.06
CA ASP A 55 12.49 -0.05 6.94
C ASP A 55 11.51 0.47 8.00
N THR A 56 10.40 -0.22 8.20
CA THR A 56 9.29 0.29 9.01
C THR A 56 8.93 -0.70 10.12
N TYR A 57 8.91 -0.21 11.36
CA TYR A 57 8.43 -0.96 12.52
C TYR A 57 7.11 -0.38 12.97
N ASN A 58 6.14 -1.25 13.24
CA ASN A 58 4.74 -0.89 13.41
C ASN A 58 4.14 -1.69 14.56
N TRP A 59 3.36 -1.01 15.41
CA TRP A 59 2.63 -1.64 16.50
C TRP A 59 1.22 -1.08 16.61
N LEU A 60 0.28 -1.95 16.96
CA LEU A 60 -1.03 -1.59 17.46
C LEU A 60 -1.15 -2.07 18.91
N LEU A 61 -1.26 -1.12 19.83
CA LEU A 61 -1.32 -1.37 21.27
C LEU A 61 -2.64 -0.84 21.81
N CYS A 62 -3.49 -1.75 22.27
CA CYS A 62 -4.81 -1.46 22.82
C CYS A 62 -4.83 -1.85 24.30
N PRO A 63 -4.30 -1.00 25.20
CA PRO A 63 -4.36 -1.28 26.62
C PRO A 63 -5.81 -1.31 27.09
N THR A 64 -6.17 -2.33 27.87
CA THR A 64 -7.46 -2.41 28.58
C THR A 64 -7.23 -2.21 30.07
N GLY A 65 -6.58 -1.10 30.42
CA GLY A 65 -6.17 -0.77 31.80
C GLY A 65 -4.78 -1.26 32.19
N GLU A 66 -4.25 -2.30 31.55
CA GLU A 66 -2.86 -2.77 31.72
C GLU A 66 -1.90 -2.05 30.77
N THR A 67 -0.67 -1.83 31.24
CA THR A 67 0.41 -1.28 30.41
C THR A 67 0.89 -2.32 29.41
N LEU A 68 0.94 -1.95 28.13
CA LEU A 68 1.52 -2.78 27.08
C LEU A 68 2.89 -2.23 26.66
N THR A 69 3.86 -3.12 26.47
CA THR A 69 5.24 -2.76 26.12
C THR A 69 5.71 -3.56 24.90
N GLU A 70 6.40 -2.90 23.98
CA GLU A 70 7.08 -3.50 22.84
C GLU A 70 8.50 -2.92 22.72
N GLU A 71 9.40 -3.68 22.11
CA GLU A 71 10.79 -3.29 21.96
C GLU A 71 11.28 -3.58 20.54
N VAL A 72 12.17 -2.72 20.05
CA VAL A 72 12.88 -2.91 18.78
C VAL A 72 14.34 -2.55 18.94
N GLU A 73 15.20 -3.33 18.31
CA GLU A 73 16.61 -3.00 18.15
C GLU A 73 16.86 -2.61 16.70
N LEU A 74 17.35 -1.39 16.50
CA LEU A 74 17.67 -0.84 15.18
C LEU A 74 19.16 -1.00 14.91
N GLN A 75 19.48 -1.53 13.73
CA GLN A 75 20.85 -1.72 13.26
C GLN A 75 20.98 -1.18 11.85
N LEU A 76 22.03 -0.39 11.57
CA LEU A 76 22.26 0.15 10.25
C LEU A 76 22.94 -0.88 9.33
N PRO A 77 22.44 -1.07 8.09
CA PRO A 77 23.15 -1.80 7.06
C PRO A 77 24.52 -1.18 6.77
N LYS A 78 25.51 -2.01 6.41
CA LYS A 78 26.89 -1.55 6.12
C LYS A 78 27.01 -0.60 4.91
N ASN A 79 25.99 -0.51 4.07
CA ASN A 79 25.99 0.25 2.82
C ASN A 79 25.13 1.53 2.89
N VAL A 80 24.75 1.97 4.08
CA VAL A 80 24.10 3.26 4.30
C VAL A 80 25.09 4.40 4.00
N VAL A 81 24.61 5.48 3.38
CA VAL A 81 25.41 6.68 3.17
C VAL A 81 25.54 7.43 4.50
N ASP A 82 26.76 7.74 4.92
CA ASP A 82 27.04 8.35 6.22
C ASP A 82 26.24 9.65 6.44
N GLY A 83 25.57 9.75 7.60
CA GLY A 83 24.80 10.94 8.00
C GLY A 83 23.52 11.16 7.20
N SER A 84 23.11 10.19 6.39
CA SER A 84 21.89 10.26 5.59
C SER A 84 20.70 9.54 6.21
N ASP A 85 20.98 8.70 7.21
CA ASP A 85 20.01 7.96 8.00
C ASP A 85 19.11 8.89 8.81
N ARG A 86 17.81 8.61 8.77
CA ARG A 86 16.81 9.39 9.50
C ARG A 86 15.79 8.48 10.10
N ILE A 87 15.53 8.66 11.39
CA ILE A 87 14.48 7.94 12.08
C ILE A 87 13.45 8.94 12.59
N SER A 88 12.20 8.60 12.37
CA SER A 88 11.07 9.33 12.94
C SER A 88 10.26 8.39 13.81
N LEU A 89 9.57 8.96 14.78
CA LEU A 89 8.57 8.28 15.57
C LEU A 89 7.24 8.93 15.26
N SER A 90 6.22 8.11 15.00
CA SER A 90 4.87 8.61 14.77
C SER A 90 3.81 7.82 15.52
N VAL A 91 2.87 8.55 16.12
CA VAL A 91 1.80 8.02 16.96
C VAL A 91 0.45 8.53 16.48
N LEU A 92 -0.51 7.61 16.41
CA LEU A 92 -1.91 7.84 16.05
C LEU A 92 -2.82 7.05 16.99
N GLY A 93 -4.06 7.47 17.17
CA GLY A 93 -5.07 6.72 17.92
C GLY A 93 -5.91 5.75 17.10
N ASP A 94 -5.57 5.60 15.82
CA ASP A 94 -6.44 4.98 14.84
C ASP A 94 -5.67 3.99 13.96
N ILE A 95 -6.26 2.81 13.73
CA ILE A 95 -5.62 1.72 12.96
C ILE A 95 -5.38 2.09 11.49
N LEU A 96 -6.19 2.98 10.93
CA LEU A 96 -6.02 3.53 9.59
C LEU A 96 -5.63 5.02 9.62
N GLY A 97 -5.25 5.56 10.78
CA GLY A 97 -4.84 6.97 10.90
C GLY A 97 -3.70 7.36 9.97
N ARG A 98 -2.80 6.41 9.61
CA ARG A 98 -1.67 6.63 8.69
C ARG A 98 -2.13 6.80 7.25
N ALA A 99 -3.04 5.92 6.84
CA ALA A 99 -3.76 6.01 5.57
C ALA A 99 -4.48 7.36 5.44
N LEU A 100 -4.86 7.98 6.56
CA LEU A 100 -5.55 9.27 6.64
C LEU A 100 -4.62 10.49 6.79
N LYS A 101 -3.41 10.38 7.37
CA LYS A 101 -2.40 11.46 7.36
C LYS A 101 -2.14 11.91 5.91
N ASN A 102 -2.09 10.93 5.02
CA ASN A 102 -1.90 11.13 3.59
C ASN A 102 -3.25 11.15 2.86
N LEU A 103 -4.23 11.95 3.27
CA LEU A 103 -5.45 12.18 2.46
C LEU A 103 -5.15 12.73 1.04
N ASP A 104 -3.92 13.16 0.75
CA ASP A 104 -3.44 13.44 -0.62
C ASP A 104 -2.65 12.27 -1.24
N GLY A 105 -2.07 11.39 -0.41
CA GLY A 105 -1.22 10.28 -0.84
C GLY A 105 -1.89 8.90 -0.87
N LEU A 106 -3.02 8.68 -0.19
CA LEU A 106 -3.81 7.44 -0.26
C LEU A 106 -5.22 7.66 -0.80
N LEU A 107 -5.90 8.74 -0.40
CA LEU A 107 -7.00 9.28 -1.20
C LEU A 107 -6.39 9.90 -2.46
N GLN A 108 -6.16 9.09 -3.47
CA GLN A 108 -5.57 9.52 -4.73
C GLN A 108 -6.65 9.71 -5.79
N MET A 109 -6.47 10.74 -6.62
CA MET A 109 -7.28 10.91 -7.81
C MET A 109 -7.02 9.75 -8.79
N PRO A 110 -8.03 8.96 -9.18
CA PRO A 110 -7.82 7.87 -10.13
C PRO A 110 -7.36 8.35 -11.51
N TYR A 111 -6.34 7.70 -12.07
CA TYR A 111 -5.78 8.01 -13.39
C TYR A 111 -5.27 6.74 -14.09
N GLY A 112 -4.83 6.90 -15.33
CA GLY A 112 -4.22 5.79 -16.09
C GLY A 112 -5.25 4.90 -16.80
N CYS A 113 -4.79 3.72 -17.18
CA CYS A 113 -5.59 2.67 -17.85
C CYS A 113 -6.60 2.01 -16.89
N GLY A 114 -7.45 1.10 -17.38
CA GLY A 114 -8.51 0.49 -16.56
C GLY A 114 -7.99 -0.23 -15.31
N GLU A 115 -6.81 -0.84 -15.40
CA GLU A 115 -6.11 -1.45 -14.26
C GLU A 115 -5.67 -0.38 -13.25
N GLN A 116 -4.91 0.62 -13.68
CA GLN A 116 -4.37 1.67 -12.82
C GLN A 116 -5.48 2.51 -12.16
N ASN A 117 -6.56 2.78 -12.90
CA ASN A 117 -7.70 3.51 -12.40
C ASN A 117 -8.38 2.76 -11.24
N MET A 118 -8.60 1.45 -11.40
CA MET A 118 -9.18 0.62 -10.34
C MET A 118 -8.25 0.45 -9.14
N ALA A 119 -6.93 0.42 -9.36
CA ALA A 119 -5.95 0.35 -8.29
C ALA A 119 -5.99 1.55 -7.34
N LEU A 120 -6.49 2.70 -7.80
CA LEU A 120 -6.66 3.92 -7.01
C LEU A 120 -8.11 4.12 -6.55
N LEU A 121 -9.09 3.68 -7.36
CA LEU A 121 -10.51 3.82 -7.03
C LEU A 121 -10.92 2.92 -5.85
N ALA A 122 -10.51 1.65 -5.85
CA ALA A 122 -10.95 0.69 -4.83
C ALA A 122 -10.51 1.06 -3.41
N PRO A 123 -9.23 1.40 -3.13
CA PRO A 123 -8.81 1.84 -1.80
C PRO A 123 -9.61 3.05 -1.28
N ASN A 124 -9.92 4.02 -2.14
CA ASN A 124 -10.69 5.21 -1.74
C ASN A 124 -12.08 4.86 -1.17
N ILE A 125 -12.72 3.79 -1.68
CA ILE A 125 -14.04 3.34 -1.24
C ILE A 125 -13.95 2.77 0.18
N TYR A 126 -12.99 1.88 0.44
CA TYR A 126 -12.84 1.23 1.74
C TYR A 126 -12.35 2.21 2.82
N ILE A 127 -11.56 3.22 2.46
CA ILE A 127 -11.20 4.32 3.37
C ILE A 127 -12.43 5.13 3.77
N LEU A 128 -13.33 5.43 2.82
CA LEU A 128 -14.59 6.11 3.13
C LEU A 128 -15.52 5.27 4.00
N GLU A 129 -15.60 3.97 3.73
CA GLU A 129 -16.38 3.03 4.55
C GLU A 129 -15.84 2.97 5.98
N TYR A 130 -14.52 2.90 6.15
CA TYR A 130 -13.87 2.99 7.44
C TYR A 130 -14.23 4.28 8.20
N LEU A 131 -14.01 5.43 7.56
CA LEU A 131 -14.25 6.74 8.18
C LEU A 131 -15.72 6.93 8.56
N ARG A 132 -16.64 6.45 7.72
CA ARG A 132 -18.08 6.48 8.01
C ARG A 132 -18.40 5.63 9.24
N ASN A 133 -17.89 4.39 9.26
CA ASN A 133 -18.24 3.42 10.30
C ASN A 133 -17.57 3.72 11.66
N THR A 134 -16.48 4.49 11.66
CA THR A 134 -15.80 4.95 12.86
C THR A 134 -16.18 6.37 13.27
N GLU A 135 -17.26 6.94 12.71
CA GLU A 135 -17.74 8.30 13.00
C GLU A 135 -16.68 9.41 12.80
N GLN A 136 -15.71 9.15 11.92
CA GLN A 136 -14.54 10.00 11.66
C GLN A 136 -14.60 10.73 10.30
N LEU A 137 -15.66 10.50 9.52
CA LEU A 137 -15.85 11.12 8.19
C LEU A 137 -16.28 12.58 8.30
N THR A 138 -15.35 13.51 8.05
CA THR A 138 -15.66 14.95 7.97
C THR A 138 -16.26 15.35 6.61
N PRO A 139 -17.05 16.44 6.52
CA PRO A 139 -17.57 16.93 5.25
C PRO A 139 -16.48 17.22 4.22
N ALA A 140 -15.35 17.81 4.63
CA ALA A 140 -14.24 18.12 3.75
C ALA A 140 -13.62 16.85 3.11
N ILE A 141 -13.43 15.79 3.90
CA ILE A 141 -12.91 14.50 3.40
C ILE A 141 -13.93 13.87 2.46
N ARG A 142 -15.22 13.86 2.85
CA ARG A 142 -16.31 13.31 2.04
C ARG A 142 -16.40 13.99 0.68
N ASP A 143 -16.38 15.31 0.62
CA ASP A 143 -16.53 16.06 -0.62
C ASP A 143 -15.33 15.84 -1.57
N LYS A 144 -14.12 15.76 -1.02
CA LYS A 144 -12.90 15.42 -1.78
C LYS A 144 -12.97 14.00 -2.33
N ALA A 145 -13.29 13.03 -1.49
CA ALA A 145 -13.37 11.63 -1.87
C ALA A 145 -14.48 11.38 -2.89
N ASN A 146 -15.65 12.02 -2.74
CA ASN A 146 -16.76 11.93 -3.71
C ASN A 146 -16.34 12.43 -5.10
N LYS A 147 -15.53 13.50 -5.18
CA LYS A 147 -14.96 13.96 -6.46
C LYS A 147 -14.05 12.90 -7.07
N PHE A 148 -13.19 12.27 -6.27
CA PHE A 148 -12.30 11.20 -6.74
C PHE A 148 -13.05 9.95 -7.18
N LEU A 149 -14.05 9.51 -6.40
CA LEU A 149 -14.90 8.38 -6.77
C LEU A 149 -15.68 8.65 -8.05
N THR A 150 -16.29 9.83 -8.18
CA THR A 150 -17.05 10.22 -9.39
C THR A 150 -16.15 10.26 -10.61
N SER A 151 -14.97 10.88 -10.49
CA SER A 151 -13.99 10.94 -11.57
C SER A 151 -13.49 9.54 -11.95
N GLY A 152 -13.18 8.69 -10.97
CA GLY A 152 -12.71 7.33 -11.21
C GLY A 152 -13.78 6.42 -11.83
N TYR A 153 -15.03 6.55 -11.40
CA TYR A 153 -16.19 5.89 -12.01
C TYR A 153 -16.33 6.28 -13.48
N GLN A 154 -16.45 7.57 -13.79
CA GLN A 154 -16.58 8.08 -15.16
C GLN A 154 -15.40 7.67 -16.04
N ARG A 155 -14.17 7.71 -15.48
CA ARG A 155 -12.97 7.26 -16.18
C ARG A 155 -13.03 5.76 -16.49
N GLN A 156 -13.47 4.94 -15.54
CA GLN A 156 -13.53 3.49 -15.69
C GLN A 156 -14.50 3.07 -16.81
N LEU A 157 -15.59 3.81 -17.03
CA LEU A 157 -16.56 3.54 -18.09
C LEU A 157 -15.93 3.55 -19.50
N ASN A 158 -14.84 4.30 -19.72
CA ASN A 158 -14.12 4.29 -20.99
C ASN A 158 -13.45 2.94 -21.32
N TYR A 159 -13.35 2.04 -20.34
CA TYR A 159 -12.75 0.72 -20.48
C TYR A 159 -13.79 -0.42 -20.53
N LYS A 160 -15.07 -0.06 -20.58
CA LYS A 160 -16.19 -0.98 -20.71
C LYS A 160 -16.42 -1.32 -22.20
N HIS A 161 -16.70 -2.58 -22.47
CA HIS A 161 -17.07 -3.09 -23.79
C HIS A 161 -18.58 -2.97 -24.03
N PHE A 162 -19.01 -3.10 -25.28
CA PHE A 162 -20.42 -3.08 -25.66
C PHE A 162 -21.22 -4.24 -25.03
N ASP A 163 -20.58 -5.38 -24.79
CA ASP A 163 -21.19 -6.57 -24.18
C ASP A 163 -21.21 -6.51 -22.64
N GLY A 164 -20.69 -5.44 -22.03
CA GLY A 164 -20.65 -5.24 -20.58
C GLY A 164 -19.33 -5.60 -19.90
N ALA A 165 -18.38 -6.23 -20.60
CA ALA A 165 -17.09 -6.61 -20.04
C ALA A 165 -16.19 -5.40 -19.76
N TYR A 166 -15.21 -5.56 -18.86
CA TYR A 166 -14.09 -4.61 -18.70
C TYR A 166 -12.77 -5.25 -19.13
N SER A 167 -11.88 -4.43 -19.67
CA SER A 167 -10.51 -4.81 -20.06
C SER A 167 -9.52 -3.69 -19.72
N THR A 168 -8.22 -3.97 -19.74
CA THR A 168 -7.17 -3.00 -19.39
C THR A 168 -7.22 -1.72 -20.23
N PHE A 169 -7.53 -1.86 -21.53
CA PHE A 169 -7.51 -0.76 -22.50
C PHE A 169 -8.86 -0.45 -23.13
N GLY A 170 -9.95 -1.11 -22.70
CA GLY A 170 -11.28 -0.94 -23.31
C GLY A 170 -11.43 -1.60 -24.69
N GLN A 171 -10.45 -2.39 -25.12
CA GLN A 171 -10.42 -3.09 -26.41
C GLN A 171 -9.82 -4.50 -26.22
N GLY A 172 -10.06 -5.38 -27.19
CA GLY A 172 -9.60 -6.77 -27.14
C GLY A 172 -10.58 -7.68 -26.40
N SER A 173 -10.07 -8.73 -25.76
CA SER A 173 -10.92 -9.66 -24.99
C SER A 173 -11.29 -9.09 -23.62
N GLY A 174 -12.56 -9.24 -23.25
CA GLY A 174 -13.05 -8.97 -21.91
C GLY A 174 -12.32 -9.81 -20.86
N ASN A 175 -12.13 -9.24 -19.66
CA ASN A 175 -11.38 -9.88 -18.58
C ASN A 175 -12.33 -10.22 -17.42
N THR A 176 -12.47 -11.51 -17.11
CA THR A 176 -13.44 -11.96 -16.08
C THR A 176 -13.09 -11.46 -14.68
N TRP A 177 -11.81 -11.48 -14.31
CA TRP A 177 -11.36 -10.96 -13.02
C TRP A 177 -11.58 -9.45 -12.89
N LEU A 178 -11.15 -8.67 -13.89
CA LEU A 178 -11.28 -7.21 -13.85
C LEU A 178 -12.74 -6.78 -13.85
N THR A 179 -13.60 -7.46 -14.62
CA THR A 179 -15.04 -7.17 -14.66
C THR A 179 -15.67 -7.40 -13.29
N ALA A 180 -15.33 -8.51 -12.62
CA ALA A 180 -15.80 -8.78 -11.26
C ALA A 180 -15.27 -7.76 -10.24
N PHE A 181 -13.99 -7.37 -10.34
CA PHE A 181 -13.39 -6.37 -9.46
C PHE A 181 -14.04 -4.99 -9.62
N VAL A 182 -14.34 -4.58 -10.86
CA VAL A 182 -15.08 -3.35 -11.16
C VAL A 182 -16.50 -3.43 -10.59
N LEU A 183 -17.21 -4.53 -10.84
CA LEU A 183 -18.58 -4.74 -10.34
C LEU A 183 -18.62 -4.65 -8.81
N ARG A 184 -17.74 -5.37 -8.11
CA ARG A 184 -17.59 -5.34 -6.65
C ARG A 184 -17.36 -3.93 -6.14
N SER A 185 -16.38 -3.24 -6.72
CA SER A 185 -16.01 -1.88 -6.30
C SER A 185 -17.12 -0.87 -6.55
N PHE A 186 -17.78 -0.93 -7.71
CA PHE A 186 -18.90 -0.04 -8.03
C PHE A 186 -20.07 -0.25 -7.07
N GLY A 187 -20.42 -1.49 -6.77
CA GLY A 187 -21.50 -1.77 -5.82
C GLY A 187 -21.19 -1.25 -4.41
N LYS A 188 -19.93 -1.32 -3.95
CA LYS A 188 -19.53 -0.66 -2.69
C LYS A 188 -19.56 0.86 -2.79
N ALA A 189 -19.18 1.44 -3.94
CA ALA A 189 -19.19 2.88 -4.17
C ALA A 189 -20.61 3.50 -4.19
N GLN A 190 -21.67 2.73 -4.43
CA GLN A 190 -23.07 3.18 -4.39
C GLN A 190 -23.45 3.81 -3.04
N SER A 191 -22.74 3.46 -1.96
CA SER A 191 -22.89 4.09 -0.64
C SER A 191 -22.49 5.57 -0.58
N PHE A 192 -21.73 6.07 -1.55
CA PHE A 192 -21.10 7.39 -1.51
C PHE A 192 -21.39 8.25 -2.75
N ILE A 193 -21.51 7.62 -3.92
CA ILE A 193 -21.80 8.28 -5.20
C ILE A 193 -22.94 7.57 -5.93
N TYR A 194 -23.59 8.29 -6.84
CA TYR A 194 -24.56 7.68 -7.75
C TYR A 194 -23.84 6.83 -8.81
N ILE A 195 -24.27 5.57 -8.95
CA ILE A 195 -23.86 4.69 -10.03
C ILE A 195 -25.12 4.23 -10.76
N ASP A 196 -25.14 4.44 -12.07
CA ASP A 196 -26.25 4.05 -12.93
C ASP A 196 -26.47 2.51 -12.86
N PRO A 197 -27.69 2.04 -12.51
CA PRO A 197 -28.01 0.61 -12.45
C PRO A 197 -27.69 -0.18 -13.72
N ALA A 198 -27.74 0.44 -14.91
CA ALA A 198 -27.35 -0.23 -16.16
C ALA A 198 -25.85 -0.61 -16.16
N GLN A 199 -25.01 0.24 -15.55
CA GLN A 199 -23.56 0.00 -15.43
C GLN A 199 -23.22 -1.10 -14.41
N MET A 200 -24.20 -1.56 -13.62
CA MET A 200 -24.08 -2.73 -12.75
C MET A 200 -24.68 -3.98 -13.40
N LYS A 201 -25.83 -3.84 -14.07
CA LYS A 201 -26.54 -4.96 -14.68
C LYS A 201 -25.78 -5.59 -15.85
N GLU A 202 -25.25 -4.78 -16.76
CA GLU A 202 -24.56 -5.31 -17.95
C GLU A 202 -23.31 -6.14 -17.61
N PRO A 203 -22.38 -5.68 -16.76
CA PRO A 203 -21.24 -6.51 -16.35
C PRO A 203 -21.65 -7.78 -15.59
N THR A 204 -22.74 -7.71 -14.81
CA THR A 204 -23.29 -8.87 -14.11
C THR A 204 -23.75 -9.93 -15.11
N SER A 205 -24.63 -9.55 -16.05
CA SER A 205 -25.11 -10.48 -17.09
C SER A 205 -23.99 -11.01 -17.97
N TRP A 206 -22.96 -10.20 -18.24
CA TRP A 206 -21.78 -10.68 -18.95
C TRP A 206 -21.04 -11.75 -18.14
N LEU A 207 -20.76 -11.52 -16.85
CA LEU A 207 -20.11 -12.51 -15.98
C LEU A 207 -20.92 -13.80 -15.88
N GLU A 208 -22.24 -13.72 -15.72
CA GLU A 208 -23.15 -14.88 -15.71
C GLU A 208 -23.00 -15.72 -16.98
N SER A 209 -22.86 -15.08 -18.14
CA SER A 209 -22.63 -15.79 -19.42
C SER A 209 -21.25 -16.46 -19.53
N GLN A 210 -20.31 -16.13 -18.64
CA GLN A 210 -18.99 -16.77 -18.55
C GLN A 210 -18.97 -17.95 -17.55
N GLN A 211 -20.12 -18.39 -17.05
CA GLN A 211 -20.20 -19.60 -16.24
C GLN A 211 -20.16 -20.86 -17.13
N GLY A 212 -19.24 -21.77 -16.84
CA GLY A 212 -19.14 -23.06 -17.52
C GLY A 212 -20.23 -24.04 -17.11
N LYS A 213 -20.32 -25.17 -17.82
CA LYS A 213 -21.35 -26.22 -17.58
C LYS A 213 -21.31 -26.84 -16.18
N HIS A 214 -20.17 -26.76 -15.49
CA HIS A 214 -19.97 -27.30 -14.15
C HIS A 214 -20.14 -26.23 -13.05
N GLY A 215 -20.61 -25.02 -13.39
CA GLY A 215 -20.84 -23.94 -12.43
C GLY A 215 -19.62 -23.06 -12.14
N CYS A 216 -18.41 -23.49 -12.48
CA CYS A 216 -17.20 -22.67 -12.36
C CYS A 216 -17.15 -21.59 -13.45
N PHE A 217 -16.61 -20.41 -13.14
CA PHE A 217 -16.39 -19.36 -14.12
C PHE A 217 -15.12 -19.59 -14.92
N VAL A 218 -15.18 -19.32 -16.23
CA VAL A 218 -14.01 -19.46 -17.10
C VAL A 218 -13.08 -18.26 -16.99
N ARG A 219 -11.77 -18.50 -17.07
CA ARG A 219 -10.77 -17.42 -17.05
C ARG A 219 -10.58 -16.84 -18.45
N LEU A 220 -10.99 -15.60 -18.64
CA LEU A 220 -10.83 -14.85 -19.90
C LEU A 220 -10.02 -13.58 -19.72
N GLY A 221 -9.42 -13.13 -20.82
CA GLY A 221 -8.62 -11.91 -20.88
C GLY A 221 -7.22 -12.08 -20.28
N LYS A 222 -6.40 -11.04 -20.46
CA LYS A 222 -5.06 -10.95 -19.89
C LYS A 222 -4.95 -9.66 -19.09
N LEU A 223 -4.39 -9.74 -17.88
CA LEU A 223 -3.98 -8.56 -17.12
C LEU A 223 -2.49 -8.30 -17.39
N PHE A 224 -2.12 -7.03 -17.43
CA PHE A 224 -0.73 -6.63 -17.57
C PHE A 224 -0.07 -6.45 -16.20
N ASN A 225 -0.84 -6.03 -15.19
CA ASN A 225 -0.40 -5.96 -13.80
C ASN A 225 -0.99 -7.09 -12.94
N ASN A 226 -0.24 -8.19 -12.80
CA ASN A 226 -0.66 -9.32 -11.95
C ASN A 226 -0.73 -8.98 -10.46
N ARG A 227 -0.10 -7.88 -9.99
CA ARG A 227 -0.20 -7.43 -8.59
C ARG A 227 -1.61 -6.98 -8.20
N MET A 228 -2.46 -6.70 -9.18
CA MET A 228 -3.87 -6.38 -8.93
C MET A 228 -4.73 -7.60 -8.63
N LYS A 229 -4.32 -8.76 -9.13
CA LYS A 229 -5.06 -10.02 -9.01
C LYS A 229 -4.76 -10.78 -7.72
N GLY A 230 -3.58 -10.53 -7.15
CA GLY A 230 -3.11 -11.24 -5.97
C GLY A 230 -3.02 -12.75 -6.23
N GLY A 231 -3.50 -13.55 -5.27
CA GLY A 231 -3.46 -15.02 -5.33
C GLY A 231 -4.41 -15.67 -6.34
N VAL A 232 -5.32 -14.93 -6.98
CA VAL A 232 -6.29 -15.50 -7.94
C VAL A 232 -5.58 -15.98 -9.21
N THR A 233 -5.33 -17.28 -9.38
CA THR A 233 -4.49 -17.77 -10.47
C THR A 233 -5.15 -18.85 -11.32
N ASP A 234 -6.07 -19.60 -10.76
CA ASP A 234 -6.79 -20.70 -11.39
C ASP A 234 -8.30 -20.44 -11.47
N GLU A 235 -9.05 -21.39 -12.03
CA GLU A 235 -10.51 -21.27 -12.18
C GLU A 235 -11.26 -21.34 -10.84
N VAL A 236 -10.72 -22.06 -9.84
CA VAL A 236 -11.34 -22.20 -8.52
C VAL A 236 -11.27 -20.87 -7.77
N THR A 237 -10.07 -20.30 -7.66
CA THR A 237 -9.84 -19.00 -7.03
C THR A 237 -10.56 -17.87 -7.76
N LEU A 238 -10.63 -17.92 -9.09
CA LEU A 238 -11.42 -16.96 -9.88
C LEU A 238 -12.92 -17.10 -9.58
N THR A 239 -13.43 -18.32 -9.56
CA THR A 239 -14.83 -18.60 -9.24
C THR A 239 -15.16 -18.10 -7.84
N ALA A 240 -14.33 -18.42 -6.85
CA ALA A 240 -14.51 -17.98 -5.47
C ALA A 240 -14.52 -16.44 -5.36
N TYR A 241 -13.63 -15.77 -6.08
CA TYR A 241 -13.60 -14.30 -6.11
C TYR A 241 -14.86 -13.69 -6.73
N ILE A 242 -15.34 -14.23 -7.85
CA ILE A 242 -16.56 -13.76 -8.52
C ILE A 242 -17.79 -14.01 -7.63
N THR A 243 -17.90 -15.22 -7.07
CA THR A 243 -18.98 -15.61 -6.15
C THR A 243 -18.99 -14.71 -4.91
N ALA A 244 -17.84 -14.49 -4.27
CA ALA A 244 -17.73 -13.57 -3.13
C ALA A 244 -18.13 -12.14 -3.51
N SER A 245 -17.70 -11.67 -4.69
CA SER A 245 -18.06 -10.34 -5.20
C SER A 245 -19.58 -10.19 -5.38
N MET A 246 -20.26 -11.19 -5.94
CA MET A 246 -21.72 -11.18 -6.11
C MET A 246 -22.47 -11.25 -4.77
N LEU A 247 -21.98 -12.08 -3.83
CA LEU A 247 -22.55 -12.19 -2.49
C LEU A 247 -22.39 -10.89 -1.68
N GLU A 248 -21.26 -10.18 -1.81
CA GLU A 248 -21.06 -8.86 -1.20
C GLU A 248 -22.02 -7.78 -1.70
N LEU A 249 -22.62 -8.00 -2.87
CA LEU A 249 -23.65 -7.15 -3.46
C LEU A 249 -25.07 -7.65 -3.14
N ASN A 250 -25.21 -8.55 -2.17
CA ASN A 250 -26.47 -9.14 -1.70
C ASN A 250 -27.25 -9.90 -2.77
N MET A 251 -26.57 -10.49 -3.76
CA MET A 251 -27.22 -11.41 -4.68
C MET A 251 -27.61 -12.69 -3.93
N SER A 252 -28.83 -13.20 -4.19
CA SER A 252 -29.38 -14.33 -3.44
C SER A 252 -28.62 -15.62 -3.74
N VAL A 253 -28.30 -16.40 -2.71
CA VAL A 253 -27.75 -17.77 -2.86
C VAL A 253 -28.67 -18.72 -3.64
N SER A 254 -29.96 -18.38 -3.77
CA SER A 254 -30.93 -19.12 -4.59
C SER A 254 -30.84 -18.81 -6.08
N ASP A 255 -30.06 -17.79 -6.47
CA ASP A 255 -29.82 -17.48 -7.87
C ASP A 255 -29.12 -18.67 -8.55
N PRO A 256 -29.57 -19.12 -9.74
CA PRO A 256 -28.99 -20.30 -10.41
C PRO A 256 -27.48 -20.19 -10.65
N VAL A 257 -26.97 -18.99 -10.94
CA VAL A 257 -25.55 -18.76 -11.20
C VAL A 257 -24.76 -18.88 -9.89
N LEU A 258 -25.24 -18.25 -8.81
CA LEU A 258 -24.59 -18.38 -7.50
C LEU A 258 -24.63 -19.82 -6.99
N TYR A 259 -25.78 -20.49 -7.07
CA TYR A 259 -25.93 -21.89 -6.68
C TYR A 259 -24.96 -22.80 -7.45
N GLY A 260 -24.87 -22.65 -8.78
CA GLY A 260 -23.92 -23.38 -9.61
C GLY A 260 -22.47 -23.11 -9.22
N SER A 261 -22.12 -21.85 -8.95
CA SER A 261 -20.76 -21.49 -8.54
C SER A 261 -20.38 -22.06 -7.17
N LEU A 262 -21.27 -21.99 -6.18
CA LEU A 262 -21.07 -22.58 -4.85
C LEU A 262 -20.94 -24.10 -4.92
N SER A 263 -21.73 -24.75 -5.79
CA SER A 263 -21.62 -26.19 -6.03
C SER A 263 -20.27 -26.57 -6.64
N CYS A 264 -19.76 -25.80 -7.62
CA CYS A 264 -18.40 -25.96 -8.14
C CYS A 264 -17.36 -25.84 -7.03
N LEU A 265 -17.43 -24.78 -6.23
CA LEU A 265 -16.46 -24.49 -5.17
C LEU A 265 -16.45 -25.56 -4.08
N LYS A 266 -17.62 -26.16 -3.78
CA LYS A 266 -17.74 -27.23 -2.78
C LYS A 266 -17.00 -28.50 -3.20
N ASN A 267 -16.83 -28.76 -4.49
CA ASN A 267 -16.01 -29.88 -4.96
C ASN A 267 -14.50 -29.64 -4.75
N SER A 268 -14.09 -28.38 -4.58
CA SER A 268 -12.69 -28.02 -4.33
C SER A 268 -12.32 -27.98 -2.85
N THR A 269 -13.28 -28.13 -1.92
CA THR A 269 -13.00 -28.10 -0.47
C THR A 269 -12.33 -29.37 0.05
N SER A 270 -12.20 -30.41 -0.77
CA SER A 270 -11.46 -31.64 -0.42
C SER A 270 -9.94 -31.46 -0.54
N ASP A 271 -9.47 -30.55 -1.39
CA ASP A 271 -8.05 -30.24 -1.55
C ASP A 271 -7.72 -28.93 -0.83
N LEU A 272 -7.14 -29.05 0.36
CA LEU A 272 -6.75 -27.93 1.22
C LEU A 272 -5.25 -27.63 1.13
N SER A 273 -4.55 -28.13 0.12
CA SER A 273 -3.11 -27.92 -0.06
C SER A 273 -2.73 -26.45 -0.29
N ASN A 274 -3.65 -25.65 -0.83
CA ASN A 274 -3.44 -24.24 -1.12
C ASN A 274 -4.10 -23.36 -0.05
N THR A 275 -3.29 -22.77 0.84
CA THR A 275 -3.76 -21.91 1.93
C THR A 275 -4.54 -20.69 1.43
N TYR A 276 -4.13 -20.08 0.32
CA TYR A 276 -4.85 -18.97 -0.29
C TYR A 276 -6.25 -19.37 -0.74
N THR A 277 -6.38 -20.47 -1.48
CA THR A 277 -7.67 -20.99 -1.93
C THR A 277 -8.57 -21.29 -0.73
N THR A 278 -8.04 -21.94 0.31
CA THR A 278 -8.79 -22.23 1.54
C THR A 278 -9.30 -20.97 2.24
N ALA A 279 -8.48 -19.92 2.36
CA ALA A 279 -8.90 -18.65 2.98
C ALA A 279 -9.99 -17.94 2.17
N LEU A 280 -9.85 -17.87 0.85
CA LEU A 280 -10.86 -17.27 -0.02
C LEU A 280 -12.17 -18.06 -0.02
N LEU A 281 -12.11 -19.40 -0.01
CA LEU A 281 -13.29 -20.26 0.14
C LEU A 281 -13.96 -20.06 1.49
N ALA A 282 -13.19 -19.99 2.58
CA ALA A 282 -13.73 -19.76 3.92
C ALA A 282 -14.52 -18.44 3.97
N TYR A 283 -13.99 -17.39 3.34
CA TYR A 283 -14.70 -16.12 3.21
C TYR A 283 -15.96 -16.24 2.36
N THR A 284 -15.86 -16.88 1.19
CA THR A 284 -16.98 -17.05 0.25
C THR A 284 -18.14 -17.82 0.88
N PHE A 285 -17.86 -18.95 1.56
CA PHE A 285 -18.88 -19.73 2.24
C PHE A 285 -19.43 -19.03 3.49
N THR A 286 -18.64 -18.18 4.15
CA THR A 286 -19.15 -17.29 5.21
C THR A 286 -20.23 -16.35 4.65
N LEU A 287 -19.96 -15.71 3.52
CA LEU A 287 -20.92 -14.82 2.85
C LEU A 287 -22.17 -15.58 2.37
N ALA A 288 -22.01 -16.82 1.91
CA ALA A 288 -23.11 -17.65 1.44
C ALA A 288 -23.97 -18.24 2.58
N GLY A 289 -23.53 -18.13 3.84
CA GLY A 289 -24.22 -18.69 4.99
C GLY A 289 -24.04 -20.21 5.20
N ASP A 290 -23.14 -20.87 4.44
CA ASP A 290 -22.80 -22.28 4.63
C ASP A 290 -21.79 -22.42 5.80
N MET A 291 -22.34 -22.41 7.02
CA MET A 291 -21.54 -22.39 8.25
C MET A 291 -20.79 -23.70 8.50
N GLU A 292 -21.26 -24.83 7.96
CA GLU A 292 -20.60 -26.13 8.08
C GLU A 292 -19.31 -26.16 7.27
N THR A 293 -19.39 -25.82 5.98
CA THR A 293 -18.22 -25.77 5.08
C THR A 293 -17.22 -24.71 5.57
N ARG A 294 -17.72 -23.54 5.98
CA ARG A 294 -16.89 -22.50 6.61
C ARG A 294 -16.12 -23.02 7.81
N ALA A 295 -16.77 -23.73 8.74
CA ALA A 295 -16.13 -24.21 9.96
C ALA A 295 -15.00 -25.20 9.65
N GLN A 296 -15.20 -26.10 8.69
CA GLN A 296 -14.18 -27.05 8.25
C GLN A 296 -12.95 -26.32 7.67
N LEU A 297 -13.17 -25.32 6.82
CA LEU A 297 -12.09 -24.55 6.20
C LEU A 297 -11.31 -23.71 7.23
N LEU A 298 -12.01 -23.03 8.15
CA LEU A 298 -11.38 -22.27 9.22
C LEU A 298 -10.62 -23.17 10.20
N GLN A 299 -11.15 -24.37 10.51
CA GLN A 299 -10.45 -25.34 11.34
C GLN A 299 -9.13 -25.77 10.69
N HIS A 300 -9.13 -26.05 9.39
CA HIS A 300 -7.89 -26.37 8.68
C HIS A 300 -6.90 -25.20 8.72
N LEU A 301 -7.37 -23.98 8.42
CA LEU A 301 -6.55 -22.76 8.47
C LEU A 301 -5.92 -22.56 9.85
N ASP A 302 -6.63 -22.89 10.93
CA ASP A 302 -6.10 -22.79 12.29
C ASP A 302 -4.90 -23.74 12.54
N THR A 303 -4.85 -24.89 11.86
CA THR A 303 -3.74 -25.85 11.98
C THR A 303 -2.47 -25.41 11.26
N VAL A 304 -2.61 -24.62 10.19
CA VAL A 304 -1.48 -24.08 9.39
C VAL A 304 -1.17 -22.62 9.74
N ALA A 305 -1.81 -22.06 10.77
CA ALA A 305 -1.61 -20.68 11.19
C ALA A 305 -0.25 -20.49 11.87
N ILE A 306 0.43 -19.39 11.54
CA ILE A 306 1.72 -19.02 12.13
C ILE A 306 1.47 -18.13 13.35
N ARG A 307 1.92 -18.58 14.52
CA ARG A 307 1.69 -17.93 15.82
C ARG A 307 3.01 -17.48 16.44
N GLU A 308 3.20 -16.17 16.53
CA GLU A 308 4.43 -15.59 17.09
C GLU A 308 4.10 -14.38 17.97
N ARG A 309 4.47 -14.43 19.25
CA ARG A 309 4.33 -13.29 20.20
C ARG A 309 2.92 -12.64 20.21
N GLY A 310 1.87 -13.47 20.11
CA GLY A 310 0.48 -12.98 20.07
C GLY A 310 0.09 -12.34 18.73
N LEU A 311 0.82 -12.62 17.65
CA LEU A 311 0.47 -12.32 16.27
C LEU A 311 -0.01 -13.60 15.59
N LEU A 312 -0.98 -13.46 14.69
CA LEU A 312 -1.55 -14.56 13.92
C LEU A 312 -1.58 -14.21 12.43
N HIS A 313 -1.05 -15.08 11.59
CA HIS A 313 -1.04 -14.87 10.14
C HIS A 313 -0.87 -16.17 9.36
N TRP A 314 -1.01 -16.08 8.04
CA TRP A 314 -0.90 -17.20 7.11
C TRP A 314 0.00 -16.86 5.93
N THR A 315 0.70 -17.88 5.42
CA THR A 315 1.48 -17.83 4.18
C THR A 315 1.13 -19.02 3.30
N GLN A 316 1.43 -18.95 2.00
CA GLN A 316 1.15 -20.04 1.05
C GLN A 316 2.14 -21.20 1.21
N THR A 317 3.41 -20.90 1.46
CA THR A 317 4.43 -21.89 1.84
C THR A 317 5.25 -21.32 3.00
N SER A 318 5.85 -22.20 3.81
CA SER A 318 6.68 -21.80 4.96
C SER A 318 7.98 -21.08 4.55
N SER A 319 8.39 -21.18 3.28
CA SER A 319 9.58 -20.54 2.72
C SER A 319 9.30 -19.30 1.88
N GLU A 320 8.05 -19.04 1.49
CA GLU A 320 7.70 -17.85 0.71
C GLU A 320 7.55 -16.62 1.59
N THR A 321 8.43 -15.65 1.36
CA THR A 321 8.47 -14.34 2.01
C THR A 321 7.63 -13.28 1.30
N SER A 322 6.70 -13.68 0.42
CA SER A 322 5.79 -12.72 -0.25
C SER A 322 4.82 -12.12 0.78
N ALA A 323 5.24 -11.02 1.40
CA ALA A 323 4.44 -10.25 2.36
C ALA A 323 3.07 -9.88 1.76
N SER A 324 3.02 -9.65 0.45
CA SER A 324 1.81 -9.32 -0.29
C SER A 324 0.75 -10.44 -0.22
N LEU A 325 1.12 -11.67 -0.56
CA LEU A 325 0.18 -12.79 -0.55
C LEU A 325 -0.22 -13.15 0.89
N ALA A 326 0.71 -13.09 1.84
CA ALA A 326 0.44 -13.34 3.25
C ALA A 326 -0.60 -12.35 3.83
N VAL A 327 -0.50 -11.07 3.45
CA VAL A 327 -1.49 -10.03 3.81
C VAL A 327 -2.85 -10.36 3.22
N GLU A 328 -2.93 -10.76 1.95
CA GLU A 328 -4.19 -11.10 1.31
C GLU A 328 -4.87 -12.32 1.98
N ILE A 329 -4.13 -13.41 2.20
CA ILE A 329 -4.62 -14.62 2.87
C ILE A 329 -5.16 -14.26 4.27
N SER A 330 -4.33 -13.59 5.07
CA SER A 330 -4.68 -13.24 6.45
C SER A 330 -5.89 -12.29 6.50
N SER A 331 -6.04 -11.41 5.51
CA SER A 331 -7.20 -10.52 5.41
C SER A 331 -8.47 -11.27 5.05
N TYR A 332 -8.43 -12.28 4.17
CA TYR A 332 -9.59 -13.14 3.91
C TYR A 332 -9.99 -13.97 5.12
N VAL A 333 -9.02 -14.52 5.88
CA VAL A 333 -9.33 -15.21 7.14
C VAL A 333 -10.00 -14.26 8.13
N LEU A 334 -9.47 -13.03 8.28
CA LEU A 334 -10.08 -12.01 9.12
C LEU A 334 -11.52 -11.67 8.68
N LEU A 335 -11.74 -11.50 7.38
CA LEU A 335 -13.08 -11.27 6.82
C LEU A 335 -14.03 -12.45 7.08
N ALA A 336 -13.57 -13.68 6.91
CA ALA A 336 -14.34 -14.89 7.20
C ALA A 336 -14.69 -15.02 8.68
N SER A 337 -13.78 -14.65 9.59
CA SER A 337 -14.01 -14.63 11.03
C SER A 337 -15.03 -13.56 11.43
N LEU A 338 -14.97 -12.37 10.84
CA LEU A 338 -15.80 -11.23 11.24
C LEU A 338 -17.16 -11.13 10.54
N SER A 339 -17.31 -11.75 9.36
CA SER A 339 -18.55 -11.67 8.58
C SER A 339 -19.65 -12.60 9.11
N ALA A 340 -19.34 -13.50 10.05
CA ALA A 340 -20.34 -14.29 10.76
C ALA A 340 -21.09 -13.46 11.80
N SER A 341 -22.33 -13.86 12.08
CA SER A 341 -23.18 -13.28 13.13
C SER A 341 -23.91 -14.39 13.89
N PRO A 342 -23.98 -14.33 15.24
CA PRO A 342 -23.37 -13.34 16.13
C PRO A 342 -21.86 -13.54 16.30
N LEU A 343 -21.14 -12.50 16.74
CA LEU A 343 -19.72 -12.61 17.15
C LEU A 343 -19.60 -12.69 18.67
N SER A 344 -18.73 -13.57 19.15
CA SER A 344 -18.34 -13.69 20.55
C SER A 344 -17.12 -12.81 20.88
N THR A 345 -16.85 -12.59 22.17
CA THR A 345 -15.63 -11.93 22.64
C THR A 345 -14.37 -12.72 22.27
N THR A 346 -14.48 -14.05 22.21
CA THR A 346 -13.40 -14.94 21.73
C THR A 346 -13.10 -14.75 20.25
N ASP A 347 -14.12 -14.52 19.41
CA ASP A 347 -13.92 -14.23 17.99
C ASP A 347 -13.21 -12.89 17.78
N LEU A 348 -13.57 -11.87 18.58
CA LEU A 348 -12.90 -10.57 18.55
C LEU A 348 -11.46 -10.64 19.07
N GLY A 349 -11.19 -11.48 20.07
CA GLY A 349 -9.84 -11.78 20.54
C GLY A 349 -9.00 -12.43 19.45
N TYR A 350 -9.54 -13.47 18.78
CA TYR A 350 -8.91 -14.11 17.63
C TYR A 350 -8.60 -13.11 16.51
N ALA A 351 -9.59 -12.31 16.10
CA ALA A 351 -9.44 -11.28 15.08
C ALA A 351 -8.38 -10.23 15.46
N SER A 352 -8.28 -9.86 16.74
CA SER A 352 -7.29 -8.89 17.21
C SER A 352 -5.85 -9.34 16.96
N HIS A 353 -5.55 -10.64 17.07
CA HIS A 353 -4.23 -11.18 16.79
C HIS A 353 -3.85 -11.06 15.30
N ILE A 354 -4.83 -11.21 14.40
CA ILE A 354 -4.64 -11.03 12.95
C ILE A 354 -4.45 -9.55 12.63
N VAL A 355 -5.28 -8.68 13.20
CA VAL A 355 -5.20 -7.23 12.98
C VAL A 355 -3.88 -6.65 13.46
N ARG A 356 -3.39 -7.08 14.64
CA ARG A 356 -2.07 -6.69 15.15
C ARG A 356 -0.97 -7.04 14.15
N TRP A 357 -1.03 -8.21 13.52
CA TRP A 357 -0.07 -8.60 12.48
C TRP A 357 -0.23 -7.77 11.20
N LEU A 358 -1.47 -7.56 10.71
CA LEU A 358 -1.72 -6.75 9.52
C LEU A 358 -1.21 -5.32 9.67
N VAL A 359 -1.41 -4.69 10.82
CA VAL A 359 -0.86 -3.35 11.09
C VAL A 359 0.68 -3.37 11.02
N ARG A 360 1.33 -4.49 11.38
CA ARG A 360 2.79 -4.61 11.20
C ARG A 360 3.23 -4.52 9.74
N GLN A 361 2.39 -4.99 8.81
CA GLN A 361 2.69 -5.04 7.38
C GLN A 361 2.42 -3.72 6.63
N GLN A 362 1.87 -2.70 7.30
CA GLN A 362 1.62 -1.41 6.66
C GLN A 362 2.94 -0.70 6.33
N ASN A 363 3.02 -0.10 5.14
CA ASN A 363 4.13 0.79 4.80
C ASN A 363 3.98 2.16 5.50
N ALA A 364 4.99 3.01 5.36
CA ALA A 364 5.01 4.36 5.95
C ALA A 364 3.83 5.26 5.53
N TYR A 365 3.14 4.92 4.43
CA TYR A 365 2.01 5.68 3.89
C TYR A 365 0.63 5.12 4.28
N GLY A 366 0.59 3.99 5.00
CA GLY A 366 -0.65 3.32 5.41
C GLY A 366 -1.24 2.36 4.37
N GLY A 367 -0.54 2.11 3.26
CA GLY A 367 -0.86 1.05 2.29
C GLY A 367 -0.06 -0.23 2.55
N PHE A 368 -0.19 -1.21 1.67
CA PHE A 368 0.54 -2.48 1.72
C PHE A 368 1.41 -2.64 0.46
N SER A 369 1.87 -3.86 0.16
CA SER A 369 2.87 -4.13 -0.88
C SER A 369 2.31 -4.06 -2.31
N SER A 370 1.01 -4.29 -2.49
CA SER A 370 0.34 -4.36 -3.80
C SER A 370 -1.04 -3.71 -3.77
N THR A 371 -1.73 -3.72 -4.91
CA THR A 371 -3.10 -3.20 -4.99
C THR A 371 -4.08 -4.13 -4.28
N GLN A 372 -3.98 -5.44 -4.54
CA GLN A 372 -4.94 -6.42 -4.04
C GLN A 372 -4.85 -6.58 -2.53
N ASP A 373 -3.64 -6.74 -1.99
CA ASP A 373 -3.44 -6.85 -0.54
C ASP A 373 -3.94 -5.60 0.19
N THR A 374 -3.69 -4.41 -0.35
CA THR A 374 -4.14 -3.15 0.22
C THR A 374 -5.66 -3.08 0.23
N VAL A 375 -6.32 -3.45 -0.87
CA VAL A 375 -7.79 -3.43 -0.97
C VAL A 375 -8.43 -4.38 0.05
N VAL A 376 -8.01 -5.64 0.09
CA VAL A 376 -8.61 -6.64 0.98
C VAL A 376 -8.25 -6.36 2.44
N ALA A 377 -7.04 -5.90 2.75
CA ALA A 377 -6.65 -5.53 4.10
C ALA A 377 -7.41 -4.29 4.59
N LEU A 378 -7.57 -3.25 3.76
CA LEU A 378 -8.38 -2.08 4.13
C LEU A 378 -9.84 -2.47 4.36
N GLN A 379 -10.40 -3.35 3.53
CA GLN A 379 -11.75 -3.88 3.75
C GLN A 379 -11.86 -4.64 5.08
N ALA A 380 -10.90 -5.53 5.37
CA ALA A 380 -10.89 -6.33 6.60
C ALA A 380 -10.71 -5.47 7.86
N LEU A 381 -9.79 -4.51 7.82
CA LEU A 381 -9.58 -3.53 8.88
C LEU A 381 -10.80 -2.62 9.05
N ALA A 382 -11.46 -2.24 7.96
CA ALA A 382 -12.71 -1.49 8.01
C ALA A 382 -13.83 -2.27 8.70
N LEU A 383 -14.02 -3.54 8.33
CA LEU A 383 -14.99 -4.41 8.99
C LEU A 383 -14.65 -4.63 10.47
N TYR A 384 -13.39 -4.87 10.80
CA TYR A 384 -12.96 -5.03 12.20
C TYR A 384 -13.27 -3.78 13.02
N SER A 385 -12.98 -2.61 12.47
CA SER A 385 -13.21 -1.35 13.18
C SER A 385 -14.69 -1.14 13.53
N THR A 386 -15.63 -1.59 12.69
CA THR A 386 -17.07 -1.50 13.02
C THR A 386 -17.47 -2.36 14.21
N ARG A 387 -16.65 -3.35 14.60
CA ARG A 387 -16.93 -4.28 15.71
C ARG A 387 -16.26 -3.87 17.01
N VAL A 388 -15.12 -3.18 16.93
CA VAL A 388 -14.31 -2.82 18.10
C VAL A 388 -14.25 -1.32 18.38
N PHE A 389 -14.83 -0.48 17.51
CA PHE A 389 -14.80 0.96 17.67
C PHE A 389 -15.45 1.38 19.00
N SER A 390 -14.68 2.12 19.79
CA SER A 390 -15.15 2.87 20.96
C SER A 390 -14.91 4.36 20.71
N ARG A 391 -15.90 5.17 21.07
CA ARG A 391 -15.84 6.63 21.03
C ARG A 391 -15.01 7.19 22.18
N GLU A 392 -15.05 6.53 23.33
CA GLU A 392 -14.37 6.96 24.56
C GLU A 392 -13.03 6.22 24.74
N GLY A 393 -12.10 6.89 25.42
CA GLY A 393 -10.80 6.33 25.77
C GLY A 393 -9.69 7.37 25.73
N THR A 394 -8.68 7.17 26.57
CA THR A 394 -7.44 7.95 26.54
C THR A 394 -6.27 7.05 26.82
N SER A 395 -5.17 7.27 26.11
CA SER A 395 -3.91 6.56 26.30
C SER A 395 -2.74 7.50 26.18
N THR A 396 -1.70 7.21 26.97
CA THR A 396 -0.41 7.86 26.89
C THR A 396 0.59 6.87 26.30
N VAL A 397 1.30 7.31 25.26
CA VAL A 397 2.37 6.56 24.60
C VAL A 397 3.70 7.16 25.02
N THR A 398 4.58 6.32 25.54
CA THR A 398 5.93 6.69 25.96
C THR A 398 6.92 5.90 25.12
N VAL A 399 7.86 6.58 24.48
CA VAL A 399 8.97 5.93 23.75
C VAL A 399 10.29 6.34 24.36
N GLN A 400 11.05 5.35 24.80
CA GLN A 400 12.39 5.50 25.34
C GLN A 400 13.42 5.23 24.23
N SER A 401 14.32 6.18 24.04
CA SER A 401 15.42 6.10 23.09
C SER A 401 16.65 5.44 23.72
N PRO A 402 17.56 4.87 22.92
CA PRO A 402 18.80 4.25 23.39
C PRO A 402 19.64 5.16 24.30
N SER A 403 19.70 6.46 24.01
CA SER A 403 20.41 7.47 24.80
C SER A 403 19.72 7.86 26.12
N GLY A 404 18.54 7.30 26.42
CA GLY A 404 17.72 7.64 27.59
C GLY A 404 16.74 8.80 27.35
N GLY A 405 16.67 9.35 26.13
CA GLY A 405 15.66 10.34 25.76
C GLY A 405 14.25 9.76 25.79
N GLN A 406 13.28 10.53 26.32
CA GLN A 406 11.88 10.09 26.42
C GLN A 406 10.97 10.97 25.55
N HIS A 407 10.12 10.33 24.75
CA HIS A 407 9.10 10.99 23.93
C HIS A 407 7.70 10.58 24.43
N LEU A 408 6.86 11.56 24.73
CA LEU A 408 5.52 11.36 25.27
C LEU A 408 4.45 11.86 24.29
N PHE A 409 3.45 11.03 24.02
CA PHE A 409 2.30 11.35 23.18
C PHE A 409 1.00 11.03 23.91
N ASN A 410 -0.01 11.86 23.71
CA ASN A 410 -1.34 11.62 24.25
C ASN A 410 -2.32 11.34 23.12
N VAL A 411 -3.09 10.27 23.27
CA VAL A 411 -4.11 9.83 22.33
C VAL A 411 -5.46 9.86 23.06
N ASN A 412 -6.40 10.63 22.53
CA ASN A 412 -7.77 10.75 23.01
C ASN A 412 -8.73 10.93 21.83
N GLN A 413 -10.01 11.06 22.12
CA GLN A 413 -11.06 11.19 21.11
C GLN A 413 -10.85 12.38 20.15
N ASN A 414 -10.29 13.50 20.62
CA ASN A 414 -10.17 14.73 19.82
C ASN A 414 -8.96 14.70 18.89
N ASN A 415 -7.96 13.86 19.18
CA ASN A 415 -6.71 13.79 18.41
C ASN A 415 -6.42 12.39 17.85
N LYS A 416 -7.42 11.51 17.81
CA LYS A 416 -7.30 10.12 17.33
C LYS A 416 -6.74 10.04 15.89
N LEU A 417 -7.17 10.96 15.03
CA LEU A 417 -6.69 11.12 13.65
C LEU A 417 -5.50 12.07 13.50
N LEU A 418 -5.11 12.77 14.58
CA LEU A 418 -3.99 13.69 14.53
C LEU A 418 -2.71 12.87 14.46
N TYR A 419 -2.02 12.99 13.34
CA TYR A 419 -0.71 12.42 13.18
C TYR A 419 0.30 13.21 14.00
N GLN A 420 0.84 12.57 15.04
CA GLN A 420 1.86 13.16 15.90
C GLN A 420 3.20 12.53 15.52
N GLU A 421 4.21 13.36 15.23
CA GLU A 421 5.53 12.88 14.80
C GLU A 421 6.66 13.66 15.46
N SER A 422 7.73 12.93 15.78
CA SER A 422 8.96 13.46 16.34
C SER A 422 10.13 12.83 15.60
N ALA A 423 11.09 13.65 15.16
CA ALA A 423 12.38 13.12 14.74
C ALA A 423 13.11 12.54 15.95
N LEU A 424 13.84 11.44 15.73
CA LEU A 424 14.70 10.83 16.74
C LEU A 424 16.17 11.11 16.39
N GLN A 425 16.98 11.34 17.42
CA GLN A 425 18.40 11.62 17.26
C GLN A 425 19.23 10.34 17.16
N ASP A 426 18.90 9.35 17.99
CA ASP A 426 19.50 8.03 17.90
C ASP A 426 19.03 7.36 16.60
N THR A 427 19.93 6.70 15.89
CA THR A 427 19.62 5.96 14.65
C THR A 427 19.92 4.47 14.76
N GLU A 428 20.54 4.06 15.87
CA GLU A 428 20.84 2.68 16.22
C GLU A 428 20.55 2.42 17.71
N GLY A 429 20.32 1.15 18.04
CA GLY A 429 20.12 0.70 19.41
C GLY A 429 18.68 0.34 19.74
N LYS A 430 18.43 0.10 21.02
CA LYS A 430 17.16 -0.43 21.53
C LYS A 430 16.18 0.69 21.89
N TYR A 431 15.00 0.65 21.29
CA TYR A 431 13.85 1.47 21.66
C TYR A 431 12.81 0.64 22.39
N THR A 432 12.20 1.25 23.40
CA THR A 432 11.09 0.66 24.15
C THR A 432 9.86 1.55 24.02
N VAL A 433 8.75 0.97 23.58
CA VAL A 433 7.45 1.63 23.41
C VAL A 433 6.51 1.12 24.48
N GLU A 434 5.95 2.03 25.28
CA GLU A 434 4.99 1.72 26.33
C GLU A 434 3.68 2.47 26.09
N VAL A 435 2.55 1.78 26.22
CA VAL A 435 1.22 2.39 26.08
C VAL A 435 0.37 2.06 27.30
N LYS A 436 -0.14 3.09 27.96
CA LYS A 436 -0.97 3.00 29.16
C LYS A 436 -2.29 3.74 28.95
N GLY A 437 -3.41 3.12 29.33
CA GLY A 437 -4.73 3.74 29.24
C GLY A 437 -5.82 2.76 28.79
N SER A 438 -6.78 3.27 28.02
CA SER A 438 -7.93 2.51 27.50
C SER A 438 -8.14 2.64 25.98
N ALA A 439 -7.44 3.57 25.32
CA ALA A 439 -7.54 3.77 23.88
C ALA A 439 -6.42 3.02 23.13
N CYS A 440 -6.73 2.47 21.96
CA CYS A 440 -5.71 1.94 21.06
C CYS A 440 -4.78 3.04 20.54
N ALA A 441 -3.49 2.74 20.42
CA ALA A 441 -2.50 3.57 19.76
C ALA A 441 -1.76 2.76 18.68
N SER A 442 -1.67 3.35 17.48
CA SER A 442 -0.81 2.89 16.38
C SER A 442 0.51 3.66 16.43
N VAL A 443 1.60 2.94 16.71
CA VAL A 443 2.96 3.50 16.81
C VAL A 443 3.79 2.98 15.65
N GLN A 444 4.58 3.85 15.02
CA GLN A 444 5.48 3.47 13.94
C GLN A 444 6.80 4.20 14.07
N LEU A 445 7.85 3.44 13.77
CA LEU A 445 9.23 3.90 13.65
C LEU A 445 9.70 3.59 12.23
N PRO A 446 9.54 4.51 11.26
CA PRO A 446 10.17 4.40 9.95
C PRO A 446 11.62 4.86 10.03
N SER A 447 12.52 4.01 9.54
CA SER A 447 13.93 4.30 9.32
C SER A 447 14.18 4.50 7.82
N LEU A 448 14.61 5.70 7.45
CA LEU A 448 14.96 6.09 6.09
C LEU A 448 16.47 5.97 5.91
N LEU A 449 16.88 5.08 5.02
CA LEU A 449 18.26 4.64 4.83
C LEU A 449 18.65 4.73 3.35
N PRO A 450 19.26 5.85 2.91
CA PRO A 450 19.88 5.93 1.59
C PRO A 450 21.02 4.92 1.45
N LEU A 451 20.84 3.95 0.56
CA LEU A 451 21.79 2.86 0.32
C LEU A 451 22.64 3.13 -0.90
N LYS A 452 23.95 2.93 -0.76
CA LYS A 452 24.88 2.88 -1.87
C LYS A 452 24.85 1.49 -2.50
N HIS A 453 24.68 1.45 -3.82
CA HIS A 453 24.75 0.22 -4.60
C HIS A 453 25.99 0.27 -5.50
N THR A 454 26.74 -0.82 -5.53
CA THR A 454 27.84 -1.05 -6.46
C THR A 454 27.45 -2.16 -7.42
N LEU A 455 27.55 -1.88 -8.72
CA LEU A 455 27.34 -2.87 -9.77
C LEU A 455 28.71 -3.24 -10.34
N ASP A 456 29.15 -4.47 -10.10
CA ASP A 456 30.36 -5.00 -10.71
C ASP A 456 30.02 -5.66 -12.06
N ILE A 457 30.49 -5.05 -13.14
CA ILE A 457 30.35 -5.63 -14.48
C ILE A 457 31.53 -6.57 -14.71
N ILE A 458 31.29 -7.87 -14.60
CA ILE A 458 32.30 -8.90 -14.83
C ILE A 458 32.36 -9.22 -16.33
N ARG A 459 33.55 -9.11 -16.92
CA ARG A 459 33.79 -9.47 -18.32
C ARG A 459 33.90 -10.99 -18.43
N GLU A 460 32.83 -11.66 -18.87
CA GLU A 460 32.85 -13.11 -19.13
C GLU A 460 33.57 -13.49 -20.43
N LEU A 461 33.49 -12.64 -21.46
CA LEU A 461 34.06 -12.92 -22.78
C LEU A 461 35.02 -11.81 -23.25
N PRO A 462 36.24 -12.16 -23.70
CA PRO A 462 37.18 -11.19 -24.21
C PRO A 462 36.82 -10.75 -25.63
N VAL A 463 36.05 -9.67 -25.74
CA VAL A 463 35.77 -9.00 -27.03
C VAL A 463 36.88 -7.99 -27.35
N GLN A 464 37.41 -8.01 -28.59
CA GLN A 464 38.35 -7.01 -29.11
C GLN A 464 37.59 -5.91 -29.89
N ASN A 465 38.19 -4.72 -30.04
CA ASN A 465 37.61 -3.57 -30.75
C ASN A 465 36.31 -3.02 -30.14
N LEU A 466 36.27 -2.87 -28.81
CA LEU A 466 35.14 -2.28 -28.10
C LEU A 466 34.89 -0.85 -28.58
N LYS A 467 33.66 -0.57 -29.01
CA LYS A 467 33.17 0.80 -29.21
C LYS A 467 32.55 1.30 -27.89
N PRO A 468 32.70 2.59 -27.53
CA PRO A 468 31.99 3.17 -26.41
C PRO A 468 30.48 2.97 -26.58
N ALA A 469 29.82 2.42 -25.57
CA ALA A 469 28.39 2.22 -25.55
C ALA A 469 27.82 2.67 -24.21
N VAL A 470 26.69 3.36 -24.25
CA VAL A 470 25.97 3.79 -23.05
C VAL A 470 25.01 2.68 -22.65
N VAL A 471 25.24 2.03 -21.52
CA VAL A 471 24.28 1.10 -20.92
C VAL A 471 23.30 1.93 -20.10
N LYS A 472 22.02 1.94 -20.50
CA LYS A 472 20.94 2.57 -19.73
C LYS A 472 20.22 1.50 -18.94
N ILE A 473 20.33 1.55 -17.62
CA ILE A 473 19.54 0.74 -16.70
C ILE A 473 18.32 1.56 -16.31
N TYR A 474 17.12 1.00 -16.47
CA TYR A 474 15.87 1.62 -16.05
C TYR A 474 15.08 0.63 -15.20
N ASP A 475 14.37 1.15 -14.20
CA ASP A 475 13.40 0.37 -13.46
C ASP A 475 12.14 0.18 -14.32
N TYR A 476 11.86 -1.07 -14.70
CA TYR A 476 10.71 -1.46 -15.52
C TYR A 476 9.36 -1.08 -14.86
N TYR A 477 9.31 -0.94 -13.53
CA TYR A 477 8.09 -0.66 -12.78
C TYR A 477 7.91 0.82 -12.36
N GLN A 478 8.91 1.67 -12.62
CA GLN A 478 8.78 3.13 -12.52
C GLN A 478 9.17 3.82 -13.85
N PRO A 479 8.32 3.74 -14.90
CA PRO A 479 8.47 4.61 -16.06
C PRO A 479 8.05 6.02 -15.64
N SER A 480 9.01 6.80 -15.13
CA SER A 480 8.75 8.12 -14.59
C SER A 480 8.08 9.03 -15.64
N LYS A 481 6.96 9.65 -15.24
CA LYS A 481 6.45 10.89 -15.87
C LYS A 481 7.31 12.11 -15.54
N PHE A 482 8.43 11.93 -14.83
CA PHE A 482 9.44 12.95 -14.60
C PHE A 482 10.68 12.63 -15.44
N LYS A 483 10.65 13.08 -16.70
CA LYS A 483 11.77 12.98 -17.65
C LYS A 483 13.06 13.69 -17.20
N SER A 484 13.06 14.44 -16.08
CA SER A 484 14.22 15.22 -15.65
C SER A 484 15.07 14.59 -14.54
N ASN A 485 14.56 13.61 -13.78
CA ASN A 485 15.22 13.18 -12.53
C ASN A 485 15.40 11.65 -12.38
N LEU A 486 15.49 10.89 -13.48
CA LEU A 486 15.99 9.50 -13.38
C LEU A 486 17.50 9.53 -13.16
N PRO A 487 18.07 8.73 -12.24
CA PRO A 487 19.51 8.53 -12.20
C PRO A 487 19.95 7.88 -13.53
N GLN A 488 20.54 8.67 -14.42
CA GLN A 488 21.17 8.17 -15.63
C GLN A 488 22.56 7.68 -15.25
N TYR A 489 22.72 6.36 -15.12
CA TYR A 489 24.04 5.76 -14.99
C TYR A 489 24.68 5.70 -16.39
N VAL A 490 25.53 6.67 -16.71
CA VAL A 490 26.35 6.65 -17.91
C VAL A 490 27.68 6.01 -17.56
N PHE A 491 27.85 4.74 -17.93
CA PHE A 491 29.12 4.06 -17.81
C PHE A 491 30.06 4.47 -18.96
N PHE A 492 31.22 5.01 -18.63
CA PHE A 492 32.35 5.03 -19.56
C PHE A 492 33.06 3.68 -19.41
N PRO A 493 33.23 2.87 -20.48
CA PRO A 493 34.02 1.67 -20.38
C PRO A 493 35.44 2.06 -19.97
N LEU A 494 35.87 1.61 -18.78
CA LEU A 494 37.28 1.61 -18.42
C LEU A 494 37.99 0.71 -19.43
N ILE A 495 38.79 1.32 -20.30
CA ILE A 495 39.75 0.59 -21.13
C ILE A 495 40.77 0.02 -20.14
N PHE A 496 40.60 -1.25 -19.77
CA PHE A 496 41.68 -1.99 -19.14
C PHE A 496 42.78 -2.16 -20.19
N SER A 497 43.73 -1.21 -20.22
CA SER A 497 45.01 -1.46 -20.85
C SER A 497 45.71 -2.49 -19.98
N ASN A 498 45.90 -3.70 -20.48
CA ASN A 498 46.86 -4.64 -19.91
C ASN A 498 48.21 -3.91 -19.85
N ILE A 499 48.75 -3.73 -18.65
CA ILE A 499 50.19 -3.53 -18.45
C ILE A 499 50.82 -4.92 -18.41
#